data_AF-A0A1F9XT32-F1
#
_entry.id   AF-A0A1F9XT32-F1
#
_cell.length_a   1.000
_cell.length_b   1.000
_cell.length_c   1.000
_cell.angle_alpha   90.00
_cell.angle_beta   90.00
_cell.angle_gamma   90.00
#
_symmetry.space_group_name_H-M   'P 1'
#
loop_
_entity.id
_entity.type
_entity.pdbx_description
1 polymer ?
#
loop_
_entity_poly.entity_id
_entity_poly.type
_entity_poly.pdbx_seq_one_letter_code
_entity_poly.pdbx_strand_id
1 'polypeptide(L)'
;MNMNTKTVLNEFLPAILYCLSSVFCFLPCAASAQGQAKVKSEESLFLDLQKTGLGSMNELDEKKRFIETIKLEKQKIQAKMLVNVYENAFDYYRAGNYEDARDLANKILAIDPNFEDAGLLLEASTQLRGALRPGISEKLMLEDRFKSALSLYNEGRIVDAHKKMEEVVKLSPNNIKAKYWLTKIKDDLRDYYFQKGDQAYAQRDFKGALDQLYLAILIKPRDAGVVGYITKVEDELRQQTANEKLKAALEYYAQGKLRDAYEGLKRVLEVQPGDSKANKLLAEVKNEIEQGYIVRGKKFYGERKYNDAIGEWSAAKPYTVNLSYLEKLTARAREQMRLEAEDKRRRAEESAKRAREEEERRKKEEEERKKAEEEAKRKGTSVEGPIQTKGPTEENRMASQQHYLEGLKYFQNSNYDKARDEWTVAKQLDPGNSDADSGLKRIDQLQAGGQ
;
A
#
# COMPACT_ATOMS: atom_id res chain seq x y z
N MET A 1 -35.66 -7.05 14.03
CA MET A 1 -35.43 -8.00 15.14
C MET A 1 -34.13 -8.73 14.85
N ASN A 2 -33.08 -8.36 15.57
CA ASN A 2 -31.75 -8.98 15.53
C ASN A 2 -31.78 -10.25 16.39
N MET A 3 -31.39 -11.41 15.85
CA MET A 3 -30.91 -12.53 16.65
C MET A 3 -29.67 -13.17 16.01
N ASN A 4 -28.53 -12.77 16.57
CA ASN A 4 -27.30 -13.52 16.85
C ASN A 4 -27.07 -14.88 16.14
N THR A 5 -26.18 -14.87 15.15
CA THR A 5 -25.56 -16.04 14.49
C THR A 5 -24.26 -16.48 15.18
N LYS A 6 -24.26 -16.63 16.51
CA LYS A 6 -23.05 -17.01 17.28
C LYS A 6 -23.12 -18.35 18.02
N THR A 7 -24.13 -19.19 17.77
CA THR A 7 -24.34 -20.41 18.59
C THR A 7 -24.65 -21.68 17.78
N VAL A 8 -24.05 -21.86 16.60
CA VAL A 8 -24.16 -23.14 15.83
C VAL A 8 -22.79 -23.72 15.41
N LEU A 9 -21.69 -23.09 15.81
CA LEU A 9 -20.33 -23.49 15.38
C LEU A 9 -19.57 -24.38 16.38
N ASN A 10 -20.23 -24.91 17.43
CA ASN A 10 -19.53 -25.61 18.52
C ASN A 10 -20.01 -27.04 18.83
N GLU A 11 -20.73 -27.72 17.92
CA GLU A 11 -21.19 -29.11 18.15
C GLU A 11 -20.74 -30.16 17.11
N PHE A 12 -19.90 -29.82 16.13
CA PHE A 12 -19.46 -30.80 15.10
C PHE A 12 -17.95 -31.10 15.13
N LEU A 13 -17.35 -31.18 16.32
CA LEU A 13 -15.91 -31.38 16.49
C LEU A 13 -15.47 -32.52 17.44
N PRO A 14 -16.29 -33.57 17.67
CA PRO A 14 -15.69 -34.88 17.97
C PRO A 14 -16.49 -36.05 17.37
N ALA A 15 -16.28 -36.37 16.09
CA ALA A 15 -16.79 -37.63 15.50
C ALA A 15 -15.88 -38.28 14.44
N ILE A 16 -14.68 -37.74 14.20
CA ILE A 16 -13.75 -38.27 13.19
C ILE A 16 -12.57 -39.05 13.84
N LEU A 17 -12.54 -39.20 15.17
CA LEU A 17 -11.46 -39.87 15.88
C LEU A 17 -11.82 -41.24 16.51
N TYR A 18 -12.83 -41.95 16.00
CA TYR A 18 -13.13 -43.32 16.43
C TYR A 18 -13.75 -44.13 15.28
N CYS A 19 -12.95 -44.54 14.30
CA CYS A 19 -13.32 -45.66 13.40
C CYS A 19 -12.11 -46.27 12.65
N LEU A 20 -10.92 -46.31 13.28
CA LEU A 20 -9.72 -46.97 12.73
C LEU A 20 -9.07 -47.89 13.78
N SER A 21 -9.88 -48.71 14.46
CA SER A 21 -9.37 -49.68 15.43
C SER A 21 -10.16 -50.99 15.40
N SER A 22 -10.10 -51.71 14.28
CA SER A 22 -10.37 -53.16 14.26
C SER A 22 -10.30 -53.69 12.83
N VAL A 23 -9.14 -54.25 12.44
CA VAL A 23 -8.98 -55.61 11.88
C VAL A 23 -7.47 -55.82 11.74
N PHE A 24 -6.87 -56.48 12.72
CA PHE A 24 -5.57 -57.14 12.58
C PHE A 24 -5.71 -58.51 13.22
N CYS A 25 -5.67 -59.57 12.41
CA CYS A 25 -5.37 -60.93 12.88
C CYS A 25 -4.69 -61.72 11.76
N PHE A 26 -3.37 -61.86 11.94
CA PHE A 26 -2.44 -62.94 11.60
C PHE A 26 -2.59 -63.78 10.30
N LEU A 27 -1.50 -63.79 9.52
CA LEU A 27 -0.64 -64.97 9.32
C LEU A 27 0.77 -64.53 8.84
N PRO A 28 1.87 -65.19 9.26
CA PRO A 28 3.23 -64.82 8.88
C PRO A 28 3.73 -65.66 7.70
N CYS A 29 4.34 -65.02 6.70
CA CYS A 29 5.27 -65.71 5.80
C CYS A 29 6.31 -64.73 5.24
N ALA A 30 7.49 -65.27 4.99
CA ALA A 30 8.76 -64.57 4.92
C ALA A 30 8.98 -63.74 3.64
N ALA A 31 9.72 -62.63 3.84
CA ALA A 31 10.75 -62.02 2.98
C ALA A 31 10.57 -62.01 1.45
N SER A 32 10.46 -60.80 0.89
CA SER A 32 11.46 -60.27 -0.07
C SER A 32 11.20 -58.80 -0.38
N ALA A 33 12.31 -58.08 -0.61
CA ALA A 33 12.42 -56.63 -0.65
C ALA A 33 11.85 -55.99 -1.91
N GLN A 34 11.25 -54.80 -1.78
CA GLN A 34 11.33 -53.72 -2.77
C GLN A 34 11.03 -52.37 -2.12
N GLY A 35 11.84 -51.36 -2.43
CA GLY A 35 12.01 -50.12 -1.67
C GLY A 35 10.75 -49.28 -1.48
N GLN A 36 10.38 -49.06 -0.22
CA GLN A 36 9.45 -48.00 0.15
C GLN A 36 10.19 -46.66 0.09
N ALA A 37 9.77 -45.78 -0.82
CA ALA A 37 10.07 -44.36 -0.72
C ALA A 37 9.55 -43.86 0.63
N LYS A 38 10.46 -43.60 1.57
CA LYS A 38 10.12 -42.99 2.86
C LYS A 38 9.39 -41.67 2.59
N VAL A 39 8.12 -41.61 2.97
CA VAL A 39 7.37 -40.37 3.07
C VAL A 39 8.18 -39.45 3.98
N LYS A 40 8.72 -38.38 3.40
CA LYS A 40 9.47 -37.34 4.11
C LYS A 40 8.58 -36.81 5.24
N SER A 41 9.05 -36.86 6.48
CA SER A 41 8.31 -36.34 7.64
C SER A 41 8.14 -34.82 7.51
N GLU A 42 7.08 -34.28 8.12
CA GLU A 42 6.77 -32.84 8.12
C GLU A 42 7.99 -31.98 8.55
N GLU A 43 8.77 -32.48 9.51
CA GLU A 43 10.00 -31.88 9.99
C GLU A 43 11.12 -31.82 8.93
N SER A 44 11.21 -32.82 8.05
CA SER A 44 12.23 -32.86 6.98
C SER A 44 11.91 -31.91 5.82
N LEU A 45 10.63 -31.66 5.56
CA LEU A 45 10.17 -30.64 4.60
C LEU A 45 10.39 -29.21 5.13
N PHE A 46 10.22 -29.02 6.44
CA PHE A 46 10.49 -27.75 7.12
C PHE A 46 11.98 -27.35 7.02
N LEU A 47 12.88 -28.34 7.15
CA LEU A 47 14.33 -28.13 7.13
C LEU A 47 14.90 -27.85 5.73
N ASP A 48 14.29 -28.43 4.68
CA ASP A 48 14.68 -28.21 3.28
C ASP A 48 14.30 -26.79 2.81
N LEU A 49 13.18 -26.23 3.30
CA LEU A 49 12.71 -24.89 2.90
C LEU A 49 13.40 -23.74 3.64
N GLN A 50 13.84 -23.93 4.90
CA GLN A 50 14.62 -22.93 5.63
C GLN A 50 15.96 -22.62 4.93
N LYS A 51 16.48 -23.57 4.14
CA LYS A 51 17.69 -23.38 3.31
C LYS A 51 17.45 -22.63 2.00
N THR A 52 16.19 -22.39 1.61
CA THR A 52 15.83 -21.72 0.33
C THR A 52 15.66 -20.20 0.41
N GLY A 53 16.17 -19.56 1.46
CA GLY A 53 16.50 -18.13 1.44
C GLY A 53 15.32 -17.18 1.19
N LEU A 54 14.27 -17.23 2.02
CA LEU A 54 13.27 -16.15 2.09
C LEU A 54 13.36 -15.44 3.43
N GLY A 55 13.97 -14.24 3.41
CA GLY A 55 13.99 -13.32 4.52
C GLY A 55 12.65 -12.61 4.72
N SER A 56 12.32 -12.40 6.00
CA SER A 56 11.29 -11.50 6.55
C SER A 56 9.89 -11.60 5.95
N MET A 57 9.16 -12.67 6.24
CA MET A 57 7.69 -12.64 6.23
C MET A 57 7.14 -12.90 7.64
N ASN A 58 6.01 -12.27 7.96
CA ASN A 58 5.35 -12.47 9.25
C ASN A 58 4.97 -13.94 9.41
N GLU A 59 5.30 -14.52 10.57
CA GLU A 59 5.04 -15.91 10.96
C GLU A 59 3.58 -16.36 10.72
N LEU A 60 2.64 -15.40 10.69
CA LEU A 60 1.22 -15.61 10.40
C LEU A 60 0.94 -15.94 8.91
N ASP A 61 1.60 -15.26 7.97
CA ASP A 61 1.37 -15.44 6.54
C ASP A 61 2.04 -16.72 6.03
N GLU A 62 3.17 -17.11 6.63
CA GLU A 62 3.81 -18.41 6.41
C GLU A 62 2.93 -19.56 6.90
N LYS A 63 2.36 -19.45 8.10
CA LYS A 63 1.38 -20.43 8.63
C LYS A 63 0.14 -20.55 7.74
N LYS A 64 -0.40 -19.43 7.22
CA LYS A 64 -1.52 -19.46 6.27
C LYS A 64 -1.16 -20.18 4.98
N ARG A 65 -0.03 -19.84 4.36
CA ARG A 65 0.47 -20.51 3.13
C ARG A 65 0.73 -21.99 3.36
N PHE A 66 1.24 -22.37 4.53
CA PHE A 66 1.46 -23.76 4.91
C PHE A 66 0.14 -24.54 5.05
N ILE A 67 -0.84 -23.98 5.77
CA ILE A 67 -2.17 -24.58 5.91
C ILE A 67 -2.86 -24.72 4.54
N GLU A 68 -2.72 -23.70 3.68
CA GLU A 68 -3.22 -23.74 2.31
C GLU A 68 -2.54 -24.83 1.48
N THR A 69 -1.21 -24.98 1.61
CA THR A 69 -0.45 -26.03 0.94
C THR A 69 -0.88 -27.42 1.42
N ILE A 70 -1.03 -27.64 2.73
CA ILE A 70 -1.54 -28.91 3.27
C ILE A 70 -2.95 -29.19 2.76
N LYS A 71 -3.82 -28.18 2.76
CA LYS A 71 -5.19 -28.33 2.26
C LYS A 71 -5.19 -28.74 0.79
N LEU A 72 -4.35 -28.12 -0.04
CA LEU A 72 -4.19 -28.46 -1.46
C LEU A 72 -3.65 -29.88 -1.65
N GLU A 73 -2.61 -30.28 -0.90
CA GLU A 73 -2.07 -31.64 -0.99
C GLU A 73 -3.10 -32.68 -0.52
N LYS A 74 -3.84 -32.40 0.57
CA LYS A 74 -4.95 -33.25 1.00
C LYS A 74 -6.01 -33.39 -0.08
N GLN A 75 -6.40 -32.29 -0.73
CA GLN A 75 -7.36 -32.31 -1.84
C GLN A 75 -6.82 -33.11 -3.04
N LYS A 76 -5.53 -32.98 -3.38
CA LYS A 76 -4.91 -33.78 -4.46
C LYS A 76 -4.91 -35.27 -4.14
N ILE A 77 -4.53 -35.65 -2.92
CA ILE A 77 -4.52 -37.05 -2.47
C ILE A 77 -5.94 -37.61 -2.50
N GLN A 78 -6.91 -36.85 -1.98
CA GLN A 78 -8.32 -37.21 -2.00
C GLN A 78 -8.84 -37.37 -3.43
N ALA A 79 -8.56 -36.43 -4.33
CA ALA A 79 -8.94 -36.52 -5.74
C ALA A 79 -8.35 -37.77 -6.41
N LYS A 80 -7.06 -38.05 -6.19
CA LYS A 80 -6.40 -39.25 -6.72
C LYS A 80 -7.03 -40.54 -6.16
N MET A 81 -7.35 -40.56 -4.87
CA MET A 81 -8.04 -41.69 -4.25
C MET A 81 -9.43 -41.90 -4.88
N LEU A 82 -10.21 -40.84 -5.06
CA LEU A 82 -11.54 -40.91 -5.67
C LEU A 82 -11.49 -41.41 -7.11
N VAL A 83 -10.50 -40.98 -7.90
CA VAL A 83 -10.28 -41.50 -9.26
C VAL A 83 -10.03 -43.00 -9.25
N ASN A 84 -9.17 -43.50 -8.36
CA ASN A 84 -8.92 -44.95 -8.26
C ASN A 84 -10.18 -45.73 -7.83
N VAL A 85 -10.97 -45.18 -6.90
CA VAL A 85 -12.24 -45.80 -6.47
C VAL A 85 -13.26 -45.79 -7.62
N TYR A 86 -13.28 -44.73 -8.42
CA TYR A 86 -14.11 -44.62 -9.61
C TYR A 86 -13.72 -45.65 -10.67
N GLU A 87 -12.43 -45.84 -10.95
CA GLU A 87 -11.95 -46.88 -11.87
C GLU A 87 -12.43 -48.27 -11.46
N ASN A 88 -12.34 -48.60 -10.15
CA ASN A 88 -12.87 -49.85 -9.62
C ASN A 88 -14.40 -49.95 -9.80
N ALA A 89 -15.14 -48.88 -9.50
CA ALA A 89 -16.60 -48.85 -9.70
C ALA A 89 -16.96 -49.06 -11.18
N PHE A 90 -16.18 -48.47 -12.08
CA PHE A 90 -16.36 -48.61 -13.52
C PHE A 90 -16.04 -50.03 -14.00
N ASP A 91 -15.07 -50.72 -13.40
CA ASP A 91 -14.79 -52.13 -13.68
C ASP A 91 -15.96 -53.05 -13.30
N TYR A 92 -16.59 -52.82 -12.14
CA TYR A 92 -17.81 -53.52 -11.76
C TYR A 92 -18.95 -53.27 -12.76
N TYR A 93 -19.10 -52.03 -13.21
CA TYR A 93 -20.08 -51.68 -14.23
C TYR A 93 -19.83 -52.42 -15.55
N ARG A 94 -18.57 -52.44 -16.03
CA ARG A 94 -18.18 -53.18 -17.24
C ARG A 94 -18.36 -54.69 -17.12
N ALA A 95 -18.23 -55.23 -15.92
CA ALA A 95 -18.51 -56.63 -15.62
C ALA A 95 -20.01 -56.95 -15.54
N GLY A 96 -20.89 -55.95 -15.65
CA GLY A 96 -22.34 -56.09 -15.49
C GLY A 96 -22.80 -56.20 -14.03
N ASN A 97 -21.90 -55.98 -13.07
CA ASN A 97 -22.21 -55.97 -11.65
C ASN A 97 -22.63 -54.55 -11.22
N TYR A 98 -23.86 -54.20 -11.56
CA TYR A 98 -24.37 -52.85 -11.37
C TYR A 98 -24.65 -52.50 -9.89
N GLU A 99 -24.88 -53.49 -9.02
CA GLU A 99 -25.07 -53.22 -7.58
C GLU A 99 -23.78 -52.73 -6.94
N ASP A 100 -22.67 -53.44 -7.15
CA ASP A 100 -21.37 -53.05 -6.59
C ASP A 100 -20.86 -51.73 -7.19
N ALA A 101 -21.08 -51.53 -8.50
CA ALA A 101 -20.78 -50.26 -9.18
C ALA A 101 -21.56 -49.09 -8.57
N ARG A 102 -22.86 -49.28 -8.32
CA ARG A 102 -23.74 -48.28 -7.69
C ARG A 102 -23.28 -47.94 -6.29
N ASP A 103 -22.96 -48.94 -5.47
CA ASP A 103 -22.58 -48.74 -4.08
C ASP A 103 -21.23 -48.03 -3.95
N LEU A 104 -20.27 -48.32 -4.84
CA LEU A 104 -19.01 -47.58 -4.92
C LEU A 104 -19.21 -46.14 -5.43
N ALA A 105 -20.07 -45.94 -6.44
CA ALA A 105 -20.41 -44.59 -6.92
C ALA A 105 -21.06 -43.73 -5.82
N ASN A 106 -21.97 -44.31 -5.03
CA ASN A 106 -22.56 -43.63 -3.86
C ASN A 106 -21.50 -43.23 -2.82
N LYS A 107 -20.50 -44.09 -2.56
CA LYS A 107 -19.40 -43.76 -1.64
C LYS A 107 -18.55 -42.61 -2.16
N ILE A 108 -18.28 -42.56 -3.46
CA ILE A 108 -17.57 -41.42 -4.09
C ILE A 108 -18.37 -40.14 -3.90
N LEU A 109 -19.67 -40.15 -4.20
CA LEU A 109 -20.53 -38.97 -4.09
C LEU A 109 -20.79 -38.52 -2.64
N ALA A 110 -20.70 -39.44 -1.67
CA ALA A 110 -20.73 -39.07 -0.25
C ALA A 110 -19.48 -38.29 0.19
N ILE A 111 -18.35 -38.48 -0.49
CA ILE A 111 -17.08 -37.80 -0.23
C ILE A 111 -16.98 -36.51 -1.07
N ASP A 112 -17.34 -36.59 -2.34
CA ASP A 112 -17.39 -35.47 -3.27
C ASP A 112 -18.70 -35.49 -4.06
N PRO A 113 -19.72 -34.72 -3.60
CA PRO A 113 -21.01 -34.63 -4.29
C PRO A 113 -20.93 -34.08 -5.72
N ASN A 114 -19.84 -33.41 -6.08
CA ASN A 114 -19.65 -32.79 -7.39
C ASN A 114 -18.85 -33.67 -8.36
N PHE A 115 -18.54 -34.91 -8.00
CA PHE A 115 -17.82 -35.84 -8.87
C PHE A 115 -18.74 -36.33 -10.01
N GLU A 116 -18.79 -35.57 -11.11
CA GLU A 116 -19.73 -35.76 -12.22
C GLU A 116 -19.74 -37.20 -12.79
N ASP A 117 -18.57 -37.79 -12.97
CA ASP A 117 -18.42 -39.13 -13.57
C ASP A 117 -19.03 -40.23 -12.69
N ALA A 118 -18.95 -40.09 -11.37
CA ALA A 118 -19.55 -41.01 -10.41
C ALA A 118 -21.07 -40.81 -10.34
N GLY A 119 -21.55 -39.58 -10.48
CA GLY A 119 -22.99 -39.28 -10.64
C GLY A 119 -23.58 -39.97 -11.86
N LEU A 120 -22.90 -39.85 -13.01
CA LEU A 120 -23.29 -40.52 -14.24
C LEU A 120 -23.28 -42.05 -14.10
N LEU A 121 -22.22 -42.60 -13.50
CA LEU A 121 -22.09 -44.04 -13.28
C LEU A 121 -23.17 -44.57 -12.32
N LEU A 122 -23.51 -43.81 -11.29
CA LEU A 122 -24.59 -44.14 -10.36
C LEU A 122 -25.94 -44.21 -11.07
N GLU A 123 -26.27 -43.21 -11.88
CA GLU A 123 -27.50 -43.15 -12.66
C GLU A 123 -27.62 -44.36 -13.61
N ALA A 124 -26.56 -44.62 -14.38
CA ALA A 124 -26.51 -45.74 -15.31
C ALA A 124 -26.63 -47.10 -14.61
N SER A 125 -25.88 -47.31 -13.51
CA SER A 125 -25.93 -48.54 -12.73
C SER A 125 -27.29 -48.77 -12.08
N THR A 126 -27.95 -47.70 -11.64
CA THR A 126 -29.30 -47.76 -11.06
C THR A 126 -30.34 -48.14 -12.12
N GLN A 127 -30.22 -47.59 -13.33
CA GLN A 127 -31.12 -47.91 -14.45
C GLN A 127 -30.99 -49.38 -14.92
N LEU A 128 -29.80 -49.96 -14.81
CA LEU A 128 -29.51 -51.34 -15.23
C LEU A 128 -29.68 -52.37 -14.10
N ARG A 129 -30.08 -51.93 -12.91
CA ARG A 129 -30.23 -52.78 -11.74
C ARG A 129 -31.26 -53.89 -11.96
N GLY A 130 -30.90 -55.12 -11.65
CA GLY A 130 -31.79 -56.29 -11.79
C GLY A 130 -32.08 -56.70 -13.23
N ALA A 131 -31.32 -56.19 -14.21
CA ALA A 131 -31.47 -56.60 -15.60
C ALA A 131 -31.13 -58.10 -15.79
N LEU A 132 -32.09 -58.88 -16.33
CA LEU A 132 -31.88 -60.31 -16.63
C LEU A 132 -30.78 -60.55 -17.67
N ARG A 133 -30.51 -59.56 -18.53
CA ARG A 133 -29.46 -59.60 -19.57
C ARG A 133 -28.66 -58.28 -19.53
N PRO A 134 -27.64 -58.18 -18.66
CA PRO A 134 -26.85 -56.96 -18.45
C PRO A 134 -26.34 -56.32 -19.75
N GLY A 135 -25.60 -57.07 -20.57
CA GLY A 135 -25.02 -56.52 -21.80
C GLY A 135 -26.02 -56.07 -22.88
N ILE A 136 -27.22 -56.69 -22.95
CA ILE A 136 -28.27 -56.23 -23.88
C ILE A 136 -28.94 -54.96 -23.35
N SER A 137 -29.22 -54.92 -22.05
CA SER A 137 -29.89 -53.79 -21.40
C SER A 137 -29.01 -52.55 -21.42
N GLU A 138 -27.71 -52.72 -21.16
CA GLU A 138 -26.71 -51.67 -21.29
C GLU A 138 -26.65 -51.13 -22.72
N LYS A 139 -26.53 -52.02 -23.71
CA LYS A 139 -26.48 -51.61 -25.11
C LYS A 139 -27.73 -50.82 -25.53
N LEU A 140 -28.92 -51.26 -25.12
CA LEU A 140 -30.17 -50.56 -25.42
C LEU A 140 -30.20 -49.18 -24.75
N MET A 141 -29.84 -49.09 -23.46
CA MET A 141 -29.74 -47.82 -22.75
C MET A 141 -28.77 -46.86 -23.44
N LEU A 142 -27.59 -47.32 -23.84
CA LEU A 142 -26.60 -46.51 -24.55
C LEU A 142 -27.07 -46.09 -25.93
N GLU A 143 -27.77 -46.96 -26.66
CA GLU A 143 -28.39 -46.63 -27.95
C GLU A 143 -29.47 -45.55 -27.80
N ASP A 144 -30.29 -45.61 -26.75
CA ASP A 144 -31.32 -44.61 -26.49
C ASP A 144 -30.71 -43.25 -26.09
N ARG A 145 -29.68 -43.25 -25.23
CA ARG A 145 -28.92 -42.02 -24.91
C ARG A 145 -28.26 -41.43 -26.15
N PHE A 146 -27.69 -42.28 -27.01
CA PHE A 146 -27.07 -41.88 -28.28
C PHE A 146 -28.09 -41.26 -29.24
N LYS A 147 -29.26 -41.90 -29.44
CA LYS A 147 -30.35 -41.34 -30.27
C LYS A 147 -30.86 -40.03 -29.72
N SER A 148 -31.01 -39.92 -28.41
CA SER A 148 -31.44 -38.69 -27.74
C SER A 148 -30.45 -37.54 -27.99
N ALA A 149 -29.15 -37.82 -27.88
CA ALA A 149 -28.11 -36.84 -28.19
C ALA A 149 -28.16 -36.38 -29.66
N LEU A 150 -28.44 -37.29 -30.60
CA LEU A 150 -28.62 -36.93 -32.02
C LEU A 150 -29.90 -36.12 -32.28
N SER A 151 -30.99 -36.40 -31.56
CA SER A 151 -32.21 -35.58 -31.64
C SER A 151 -31.92 -34.14 -31.23
N LEU A 152 -31.29 -33.97 -30.05
CA LEU A 152 -30.89 -32.65 -29.54
C LEU A 152 -29.97 -31.92 -30.51
N TYR A 153 -29.05 -32.65 -31.14
CA TYR A 153 -28.17 -32.08 -32.15
C TYR A 153 -28.94 -31.60 -33.39
N ASN A 154 -29.88 -32.40 -33.90
CA ASN A 154 -30.73 -32.05 -35.04
C ASN A 154 -31.67 -30.87 -34.71
N GLU A 155 -32.08 -30.71 -33.45
CA GLU A 155 -32.84 -29.57 -32.95
C GLU A 155 -31.99 -28.30 -32.79
N GLY A 156 -30.67 -28.37 -33.02
CA GLY A 156 -29.74 -27.24 -32.86
C GLY A 156 -29.35 -26.96 -31.40
N ARG A 157 -29.74 -27.81 -30.45
CA ARG A 157 -29.40 -27.69 -29.02
C ARG A 157 -28.02 -28.26 -28.75
N ILE A 158 -26.99 -27.66 -29.36
CA ILE A 158 -25.63 -28.21 -29.44
C ILE A 158 -24.99 -28.42 -28.05
N VAL A 159 -25.24 -27.53 -27.09
CA VAL A 159 -24.71 -27.67 -25.70
C VAL A 159 -25.27 -28.92 -25.02
N ASP A 160 -26.59 -29.11 -25.10
CA ASP A 160 -27.27 -30.27 -24.52
C ASP A 160 -26.85 -31.57 -25.24
N ALA A 161 -26.74 -31.51 -26.56
CA ALA A 161 -26.28 -32.61 -27.38
C ALA A 161 -24.85 -33.03 -27.03
N HIS A 162 -23.94 -32.07 -26.81
CA HIS A 162 -22.56 -32.34 -26.37
C HIS A 162 -22.56 -33.08 -25.04
N LYS A 163 -23.27 -32.55 -24.03
CA LYS A 163 -23.36 -33.18 -22.71
C LYS A 163 -23.89 -34.60 -22.81
N LYS A 164 -24.98 -34.81 -23.55
CA LYS A 164 -25.59 -36.14 -23.70
C LYS A 164 -24.71 -37.12 -24.48
N MET A 165 -24.01 -36.66 -25.52
CA MET A 165 -23.08 -37.50 -26.27
C MET A 165 -21.83 -37.84 -25.46
N GLU A 166 -21.35 -36.91 -24.64
CA GLU A 166 -20.22 -37.11 -23.74
C GLU A 166 -20.54 -38.20 -22.69
N GLU A 167 -21.76 -38.24 -22.15
CA GLU A 167 -22.21 -39.33 -21.29
C GLU A 167 -22.04 -40.70 -21.96
N VAL A 168 -22.43 -40.83 -23.24
CA VAL A 168 -22.33 -42.09 -23.99
C VAL A 168 -20.86 -42.50 -24.18
N VAL A 169 -19.97 -41.56 -24.46
CA VAL A 169 -18.53 -41.83 -24.62
C VAL A 169 -17.87 -42.17 -23.28
N LYS A 170 -18.26 -41.53 -22.18
CA LYS A 170 -17.77 -41.84 -20.83
C LYS A 170 -18.18 -43.24 -20.39
N LEU A 171 -19.46 -43.61 -20.58
CA LEU A 171 -19.98 -44.94 -20.23
C LEU A 171 -19.51 -46.04 -21.19
N SER A 172 -19.26 -45.71 -22.46
CA SER A 172 -18.77 -46.65 -23.47
C SER A 172 -17.58 -46.08 -24.26
N PRO A 173 -16.37 -46.08 -23.68
CA PRO A 173 -15.18 -45.53 -24.32
C PRO A 173 -14.81 -46.23 -25.64
N ASN A 174 -15.26 -47.47 -25.87
CA ASN A 174 -14.96 -48.21 -27.10
C ASN A 174 -15.99 -47.96 -28.22
N ASN A 175 -17.02 -47.15 -27.99
CA ASN A 175 -18.02 -46.84 -28.99
C ASN A 175 -17.48 -45.84 -30.04
N ILE A 176 -17.00 -46.38 -31.17
CA ILE A 176 -16.43 -45.60 -32.28
C ILE A 176 -17.46 -44.60 -32.84
N LYS A 177 -18.74 -44.97 -32.92
CA LYS A 177 -19.80 -44.09 -33.44
C LYS A 177 -20.02 -42.89 -32.51
N ALA A 178 -20.11 -43.13 -31.19
CA ALA A 178 -20.26 -42.07 -30.20
C ALA A 178 -19.05 -41.12 -30.20
N LYS A 179 -17.83 -41.65 -30.30
CA LYS A 179 -16.60 -40.84 -30.43
C LYS A 179 -16.62 -39.96 -31.69
N TYR A 180 -16.99 -40.52 -32.84
CA TYR A 180 -17.10 -39.76 -34.08
C TYR A 180 -18.08 -38.60 -33.94
N TRP A 181 -19.29 -38.87 -33.44
CA TRP A 181 -20.30 -37.83 -33.26
C TRP A 181 -19.93 -36.82 -32.18
N LEU A 182 -19.29 -37.24 -31.09
CA LEU A 182 -18.80 -36.31 -30.06
C LEU A 182 -17.78 -35.34 -30.64
N THR A 183 -16.82 -35.82 -31.45
CA THR A 183 -15.87 -34.95 -32.14
C THR A 183 -16.59 -33.95 -33.04
N LYS A 184 -17.55 -34.42 -33.85
CA LYS A 184 -18.35 -33.53 -34.71
C LYS A 184 -19.12 -32.47 -33.91
N ILE A 185 -19.80 -32.88 -32.84
CA ILE A 185 -20.54 -31.97 -31.95
C ILE A 185 -19.58 -30.97 -31.28
N LYS A 186 -18.36 -31.37 -30.91
CA LYS A 186 -17.35 -30.46 -30.37
C LYS A 186 -16.92 -29.41 -31.39
N ASP A 187 -16.79 -29.78 -32.66
CA ASP A 187 -16.47 -28.84 -33.74
C ASP A 187 -17.57 -27.78 -33.86
N ASP A 188 -18.83 -28.22 -33.93
CA ASP A 188 -19.98 -27.32 -34.03
C ASP A 188 -20.21 -26.51 -32.75
N LEU A 189 -19.91 -27.06 -31.57
CA LEU A 189 -19.99 -26.36 -30.29
C LEU A 189 -18.94 -25.26 -30.18
N ARG A 190 -17.72 -25.52 -30.66
CA ARG A 190 -16.68 -24.51 -30.80
C ARG A 190 -17.15 -23.39 -31.71
N ASP A 191 -17.73 -23.72 -32.86
CA ASP A 191 -18.25 -22.72 -33.81
C ASP A 191 -19.43 -21.93 -33.23
N TYR A 192 -20.32 -22.58 -32.47
CA TYR A 192 -21.42 -21.94 -31.75
C TYR A 192 -20.92 -20.87 -30.77
N TYR A 193 -19.95 -21.21 -29.92
CA TYR A 193 -19.38 -20.26 -28.97
C TYR A 193 -18.58 -19.15 -29.67
N PHE A 194 -17.86 -19.49 -30.75
CA PHE A 194 -17.16 -18.49 -31.55
C PHE A 194 -18.14 -17.48 -32.15
N GLN A 195 -19.25 -17.93 -32.75
CA GLN A 195 -20.28 -17.04 -33.31
C GLN A 195 -20.94 -16.16 -32.26
N LYS A 196 -21.22 -16.69 -31.06
CA LYS A 196 -21.70 -15.88 -29.95
C LYS A 196 -20.69 -14.83 -29.52
N GLY A 197 -19.41 -15.20 -29.46
CA GLY A 197 -18.32 -14.27 -29.19
C GLY A 197 -18.23 -13.16 -30.25
N ASP A 198 -18.38 -13.53 -31.53
CA ASP A 198 -18.39 -12.58 -32.64
C ASP A 198 -19.60 -11.62 -32.59
N GLN A 199 -20.78 -12.12 -32.21
CA GLN A 199 -21.96 -11.28 -32.00
C GLN A 199 -21.76 -10.29 -30.83
N ALA A 200 -21.21 -10.74 -29.71
CA ALA A 200 -20.89 -9.87 -28.58
C ALA A 200 -19.82 -8.83 -28.95
N TYR A 201 -18.82 -9.23 -29.74
CA TYR A 201 -17.80 -8.33 -30.27
C TYR A 201 -18.42 -7.26 -31.18
N ALA A 202 -19.34 -7.63 -32.08
CA ALA A 202 -20.07 -6.69 -32.93
C ALA A 202 -20.90 -5.68 -32.11
N GLN A 203 -21.36 -6.08 -30.92
CA GLN A 203 -22.05 -5.21 -29.96
C GLN A 203 -21.11 -4.35 -29.11
N ARG A 204 -19.79 -4.41 -29.33
CA ARG A 204 -18.73 -3.78 -28.50
C ARG A 204 -18.67 -4.30 -27.05
N ASP A 205 -19.31 -5.42 -26.76
CA ASP A 205 -19.14 -6.13 -25.50
C ASP A 205 -17.92 -7.04 -25.58
N PHE A 206 -16.73 -6.45 -25.44
CA PHE A 206 -15.48 -7.20 -25.53
C PHE A 206 -15.31 -8.23 -24.41
N LYS A 207 -15.88 -7.99 -23.22
CA LYS A 207 -15.80 -8.95 -22.10
C LYS A 207 -16.68 -10.15 -22.38
N GLY A 208 -17.94 -9.92 -22.75
CA GLY A 208 -18.85 -11.00 -23.16
C GLY A 208 -18.33 -11.76 -24.38
N ALA A 209 -17.68 -11.08 -25.32
CA ALA A 209 -17.00 -11.73 -26.44
C ALA A 209 -15.89 -12.68 -25.97
N LEU A 210 -14.99 -12.22 -25.10
CA LEU A 210 -13.91 -13.04 -24.55
C LEU A 210 -14.44 -14.24 -23.76
N ASP A 211 -15.50 -14.06 -22.96
CA ASP A 211 -16.11 -15.16 -22.21
C ASP A 211 -16.53 -16.31 -23.15
N GLN A 212 -17.21 -16.00 -24.25
CA GLN A 212 -17.62 -17.01 -25.23
C GLN A 212 -16.42 -17.59 -26.00
N LEU A 213 -15.43 -16.77 -26.35
CA LEU A 213 -14.23 -17.25 -27.05
C LEU A 213 -13.38 -18.17 -26.16
N TYR A 214 -13.31 -17.92 -24.85
CA TYR A 214 -12.65 -18.82 -23.91
C TYR A 214 -13.42 -20.15 -23.75
N LEU A 215 -14.75 -20.14 -23.87
CA LEU A 215 -15.50 -21.40 -23.97
C LEU A 215 -15.14 -22.14 -25.26
N ALA A 216 -15.01 -21.45 -26.39
CA ALA A 216 -14.61 -22.05 -27.67
C ALA A 216 -13.21 -22.68 -27.60
N ILE A 217 -12.22 -22.00 -26.99
CA ILE A 217 -10.86 -22.55 -26.83
C ILE A 217 -10.83 -23.71 -25.83
N LEU A 218 -11.70 -23.73 -24.82
CA LEU A 218 -11.80 -24.87 -23.90
C LEU A 218 -12.25 -26.15 -24.63
N ILE A 219 -13.14 -26.01 -25.62
CA ILE A 219 -13.55 -27.15 -26.46
C ILE A 219 -12.41 -27.59 -27.39
N LYS A 220 -11.66 -26.66 -27.98
CA LYS A 220 -10.48 -26.93 -28.83
C LYS A 220 -9.24 -26.13 -28.40
N PRO A 221 -8.42 -26.63 -27.46
CA PRO A 221 -7.30 -25.88 -26.86
C PRO A 221 -6.16 -25.46 -27.79
N ARG A 222 -6.18 -25.86 -29.06
CA ARG A 222 -5.13 -25.58 -30.06
C ARG A 222 -5.66 -24.92 -31.33
N ASP A 223 -6.84 -24.30 -31.26
CA ASP A 223 -7.41 -23.59 -32.39
C ASP A 223 -6.72 -22.23 -32.59
N ALA A 224 -5.79 -22.16 -33.54
CA ALA A 224 -5.05 -20.94 -33.84
C ALA A 224 -5.95 -19.77 -34.29
N GLY A 225 -7.10 -20.06 -34.92
CA GLY A 225 -8.05 -19.04 -35.35
C GLY A 225 -8.74 -18.39 -34.15
N VAL A 226 -9.23 -19.21 -33.21
CA VAL A 226 -9.83 -18.73 -31.96
C VAL A 226 -8.80 -17.96 -31.12
N VAL A 227 -7.57 -18.46 -31.00
CA VAL A 227 -6.49 -17.76 -30.28
C VAL A 227 -6.20 -16.39 -30.91
N GLY A 228 -6.06 -16.32 -32.23
CA GLY A 228 -5.82 -15.06 -32.92
C GLY A 228 -6.94 -14.05 -32.71
N TYR A 229 -8.20 -14.52 -32.71
CA TYR A 229 -9.36 -13.67 -32.44
C TYR A 229 -9.39 -13.20 -30.97
N ILE A 230 -9.13 -14.07 -30.00
CA ILE A 230 -8.98 -13.71 -28.58
C ILE A 230 -7.94 -12.61 -28.42
N THR A 231 -6.74 -12.78 -28.97
CA THR A 231 -5.67 -11.77 -28.89
C THR A 231 -6.13 -10.42 -29.43
N LYS A 232 -6.83 -10.40 -30.58
CA LYS A 232 -7.39 -9.16 -31.14
C LYS A 232 -8.39 -8.50 -30.19
N VAL A 233 -9.34 -9.27 -29.64
CA VAL A 233 -10.36 -8.74 -28.73
C VAL A 233 -9.75 -8.26 -27.42
N GLU A 234 -8.78 -8.99 -26.87
CA GLU A 234 -8.03 -8.57 -25.68
C GLU A 234 -7.25 -7.28 -25.92
N ASP A 235 -6.58 -7.15 -27.07
CA ASP A 235 -5.85 -5.94 -27.45
C ASP A 235 -6.79 -4.72 -27.50
N GLU A 236 -7.95 -4.87 -28.14
CA GLU A 236 -8.98 -3.82 -28.22
C GLU A 236 -9.53 -3.45 -26.84
N LEU A 237 -9.82 -4.45 -25.98
CA LEU A 237 -10.27 -4.22 -24.61
C LEU A 237 -9.21 -3.50 -23.77
N ARG A 238 -7.93 -3.87 -23.91
CA ARG A 238 -6.81 -3.18 -23.24
C ARG A 238 -6.71 -1.74 -23.72
N GLN A 239 -6.79 -1.48 -25.03
CA GLN A 239 -6.78 -0.13 -25.57
C GLN A 239 -7.97 0.71 -25.08
N GLN A 240 -9.18 0.15 -25.05
CA GLN A 240 -10.36 0.85 -24.52
C GLN A 240 -10.15 1.20 -23.04
N THR A 241 -9.72 0.22 -22.24
CA THR A 241 -9.47 0.42 -20.80
C THR A 241 -8.38 1.46 -20.55
N ALA A 242 -7.30 1.44 -21.34
CA ALA A 242 -6.24 2.42 -21.29
C ALA A 242 -6.75 3.82 -21.65
N ASN A 243 -7.54 3.96 -22.72
CA ASN A 243 -8.14 5.23 -23.14
C ASN A 243 -9.10 5.80 -22.08
N GLU A 244 -9.93 4.98 -21.46
CA GLU A 244 -10.83 5.41 -20.37
C GLU A 244 -10.05 5.91 -19.15
N LYS A 245 -9.02 5.16 -18.74
CA LYS A 245 -8.12 5.59 -17.64
C LYS A 245 -7.35 6.86 -18.00
N LEU A 246 -6.92 6.99 -19.26
CA LEU A 246 -6.22 8.18 -19.76
C LEU A 246 -7.13 9.40 -19.71
N LYS A 247 -8.40 9.26 -20.09
CA LYS A 247 -9.40 10.32 -19.97
C LYS A 247 -9.58 10.77 -18.51
N ALA A 248 -9.70 9.83 -17.57
CA ALA A 248 -9.79 10.16 -16.15
C ALA A 248 -8.52 10.89 -15.63
N ALA A 249 -7.34 10.47 -16.10
CA ALA A 249 -6.09 11.14 -15.75
C ALA A 249 -6.02 12.57 -16.33
N LEU A 250 -6.49 12.77 -17.56
CA LEU A 250 -6.62 14.10 -18.18
C LEU A 250 -7.59 15.01 -17.42
N GLU A 251 -8.67 14.47 -16.87
CA GLU A 251 -9.61 15.23 -16.03
C GLU A 251 -8.93 15.71 -14.74
N TYR A 252 -8.13 14.86 -14.07
CA TYR A 252 -7.32 15.29 -12.92
C TYR A 252 -6.30 16.36 -13.29
N TYR A 253 -5.66 16.22 -14.45
CA TYR A 253 -4.71 17.20 -14.96
C TYR A 253 -5.39 18.54 -15.22
N ALA A 254 -6.55 18.56 -15.87
CA ALA A 254 -7.34 19.77 -16.12
C ALA A 254 -7.79 20.47 -14.83
N GLN A 255 -7.99 19.71 -13.73
CA GLN A 255 -8.30 20.25 -12.40
C GLN A 255 -7.07 20.76 -11.64
N GLY A 256 -5.86 20.66 -12.22
CA GLY A 256 -4.60 21.01 -11.55
C GLY A 256 -4.15 20.00 -10.48
N LYS A 257 -4.81 18.84 -10.37
CA LYS A 257 -4.47 17.78 -9.41
C LYS A 257 -3.35 16.92 -9.97
N LEU A 258 -2.15 17.49 -10.04
CA LEU A 258 -1.00 16.89 -10.74
C LEU A 258 -0.60 15.51 -10.19
N ARG A 259 -0.66 15.30 -8.86
CA ARG A 259 -0.32 13.98 -8.25
C ARG A 259 -1.31 12.88 -8.64
N ASP A 260 -2.61 13.20 -8.65
CA ASP A 260 -3.64 12.24 -9.05
C ASP A 260 -3.56 11.93 -10.54
N ALA A 261 -3.24 12.95 -11.36
CA ALA A 261 -2.96 12.77 -12.78
C ALA A 261 -1.73 11.86 -13.00
N TYR A 262 -0.64 12.05 -12.25
CA TYR A 262 0.56 11.22 -12.32
C TYR A 262 0.27 9.74 -12.01
N GLU A 263 -0.42 9.44 -10.90
CA GLU A 263 -0.79 8.05 -10.58
C GLU A 263 -1.83 7.50 -11.55
N GLY A 264 -2.76 8.34 -12.04
CA GLY A 264 -3.67 8.00 -13.12
C GLY A 264 -2.94 7.51 -14.39
N LEU A 265 -1.94 8.27 -14.83
CA LEU A 265 -1.13 7.95 -16.02
C LEU A 265 -0.28 6.69 -15.83
N LYS A 266 0.27 6.46 -14.64
CA LYS A 266 0.95 5.19 -14.33
C LYS A 266 0.01 3.99 -14.50
N ARG A 267 -1.23 4.09 -14.03
CA ARG A 267 -2.25 3.05 -14.21
C ARG A 267 -2.67 2.83 -15.67
N VAL A 268 -2.49 3.83 -16.54
CA VAL A 268 -2.65 3.65 -18.00
C VAL A 268 -1.51 2.79 -18.54
N LEU A 269 -0.28 3.10 -18.16
CA LEU A 269 0.91 2.37 -18.60
C LEU A 269 1.00 0.94 -18.03
N GLU A 270 0.38 0.68 -16.88
CA GLU A 270 0.20 -0.70 -16.38
C GLU A 270 -0.70 -1.54 -17.30
N VAL A 271 -1.69 -0.93 -17.96
CA VAL A 271 -2.59 -1.60 -18.92
C VAL A 271 -1.96 -1.68 -20.30
N GLN A 272 -1.33 -0.59 -20.74
CA GLN A 272 -0.68 -0.49 -22.05
C GLN A 272 0.70 0.18 -21.90
N PRO A 273 1.76 -0.60 -21.65
CA PRO A 273 3.12 -0.06 -21.42
C PRO A 273 3.67 0.78 -22.58
N GLY A 274 3.23 0.47 -23.81
CA GLY A 274 3.64 1.17 -25.03
C GLY A 274 2.79 2.39 -25.41
N ASP A 275 1.89 2.88 -24.54
CA ASP A 275 1.06 4.04 -24.89
C ASP A 275 1.93 5.31 -24.98
N SER A 276 2.13 5.79 -26.22
CA SER A 276 2.93 6.98 -26.50
C SER A 276 2.33 8.28 -25.96
N LYS A 277 1.00 8.38 -25.88
CA LYS A 277 0.30 9.58 -25.37
C LYS A 277 0.44 9.65 -23.86
N ALA A 278 0.17 8.54 -23.18
CA ALA A 278 0.31 8.45 -21.73
C ALA A 278 1.76 8.69 -21.28
N ASN A 279 2.74 8.15 -22.01
CA ASN A 279 4.16 8.38 -21.71
C ASN A 279 4.58 9.86 -21.85
N LYS A 280 4.15 10.53 -22.93
CA LYS A 280 4.43 11.97 -23.14
C LYS A 280 3.82 12.81 -22.03
N LEU A 281 2.53 12.61 -21.77
CA LEU A 281 1.82 13.36 -20.73
C LEU A 281 2.39 13.08 -19.34
N LEU A 282 2.79 11.83 -19.05
CA LEU A 282 3.44 11.49 -17.78
C LEU A 282 4.73 12.27 -17.58
N ALA A 283 5.55 12.42 -18.63
CA ALA A 283 6.77 13.22 -18.58
C ALA A 283 6.48 14.71 -18.34
N GLU A 284 5.45 15.26 -18.97
CA GLU A 284 5.00 16.65 -18.76
C GLU A 284 4.53 16.88 -17.31
N VAL A 285 3.59 16.05 -16.83
CA VAL A 285 3.09 16.12 -15.44
C VAL A 285 4.23 15.95 -14.43
N LYS A 286 5.14 15.01 -14.68
CA LYS A 286 6.33 14.76 -13.86
C LYS A 286 7.19 16.02 -13.74
N ASN A 287 7.47 16.69 -14.86
CA ASN A 287 8.24 17.94 -14.89
C ASN A 287 7.51 19.07 -14.15
N GLU A 288 6.20 19.24 -14.33
CA GLU A 288 5.42 20.27 -13.64
C GLU A 288 5.43 20.08 -12.12
N ILE A 289 5.25 18.84 -11.66
CA ILE A 289 5.35 18.48 -10.24
C ILE A 289 6.74 18.85 -9.71
N GLU A 290 7.80 18.42 -10.41
CA GLU A 290 9.18 18.71 -10.04
C GLU A 290 9.43 20.22 -9.92
N GLN A 291 9.02 21.01 -10.92
CA GLN A 291 9.17 22.47 -10.90
C GLN A 291 8.42 23.10 -9.72
N GLY A 292 7.21 22.63 -9.41
CA GLY A 292 6.45 23.10 -8.25
C GLY A 292 7.20 22.91 -6.93
N TYR A 293 7.82 21.74 -6.73
CA TYR A 293 8.68 21.48 -5.55
C TYR A 293 9.95 22.31 -5.56
N ILE A 294 10.61 22.48 -6.72
CA ILE A 294 11.82 23.29 -6.84
C ILE A 294 11.53 24.74 -6.46
N VAL A 295 10.44 25.32 -6.96
CA VAL A 295 10.04 26.71 -6.68
C VAL A 295 9.73 26.90 -5.20
N ARG A 296 8.95 26.01 -4.58
CA ARG A 296 8.69 26.07 -3.13
C ARG A 296 9.95 25.91 -2.30
N GLY A 297 10.81 24.96 -2.65
CA GLY A 297 12.10 24.77 -1.97
C GLY A 297 13.02 25.98 -2.10
N LYS A 298 13.07 26.64 -3.27
CA LYS A 298 13.80 27.90 -3.47
C LYS A 298 13.23 29.04 -2.62
N LYS A 299 11.91 29.10 -2.45
CA LYS A 299 11.26 30.08 -1.56
C LYS A 299 11.69 29.87 -0.10
N PHE A 300 11.59 28.65 0.41
CA PHE A 300 12.03 28.33 1.78
C PHE A 300 13.53 28.57 1.99
N TYR A 301 14.35 28.26 0.98
CA TYR A 301 15.77 28.57 1.00
C TYR A 301 16.04 30.08 1.12
N GLY A 302 15.31 30.90 0.37
CA GLY A 302 15.36 32.37 0.49
C GLY A 302 14.91 32.88 1.86
N GLU A 303 13.96 32.21 2.50
CA GLU A 303 13.52 32.47 3.88
C GLU A 303 14.47 31.91 4.96
N ARG A 304 15.63 31.35 4.58
CA ARG A 304 16.60 30.65 5.45
C ARG A 304 16.03 29.43 6.19
N LYS A 305 14.88 28.90 5.76
CA LYS A 305 14.29 27.65 6.26
C LYS A 305 14.88 26.45 5.52
N TYR A 306 16.15 26.15 5.79
CA TYR A 306 16.90 25.15 5.03
C TYR A 306 16.33 23.73 5.12
N ASN A 307 15.79 23.32 6.27
CA ASN A 307 15.18 22.00 6.44
C ASN A 307 13.94 21.84 5.57
N ASP A 308 13.06 22.84 5.53
CA ASP A 308 11.85 22.83 4.70
C ASP A 308 12.21 22.82 3.21
N ALA A 309 13.23 23.59 2.81
CA ALA A 309 13.76 23.59 1.44
C ALA A 309 14.27 22.20 1.01
N ILE A 310 15.05 21.54 1.89
CA ILE A 310 15.54 20.18 1.66
C ILE A 310 14.39 19.18 1.59
N GLY A 311 13.35 19.34 2.42
CA GLY A 311 12.14 18.53 2.38
C GLY A 311 11.43 18.60 1.03
N GLU A 312 11.18 19.81 0.52
CA GLU A 312 10.53 20.02 -0.78
C GLU A 312 11.35 19.42 -1.93
N TRP A 313 12.68 19.66 -1.98
CA TRP A 313 13.53 19.08 -3.03
C TRP A 313 13.65 17.56 -2.92
N SER A 314 13.60 17.00 -1.71
CA SER A 314 13.58 15.55 -1.52
C SER A 314 12.27 14.93 -1.99
N ALA A 315 11.14 15.61 -1.79
CA ALA A 315 9.84 15.19 -2.30
C ALA A 315 9.75 15.25 -3.83
N ALA A 316 10.61 16.02 -4.50
CA ALA A 316 10.69 16.07 -5.96
C ALA A 316 11.41 14.86 -6.58
N LYS A 317 12.16 14.07 -5.79
CA LYS A 317 12.99 12.96 -6.30
C LYS A 317 12.24 11.89 -7.11
N PRO A 318 11.04 11.43 -6.73
CA PRO A 318 10.30 10.45 -7.56
C PRO A 318 9.93 11.01 -8.94
N TYR A 319 9.89 12.34 -9.05
CA TYR A 319 9.44 13.07 -10.23
C TYR A 319 10.59 13.69 -11.02
N THR A 320 11.86 13.47 -10.68
CA THR A 320 12.96 14.04 -11.48
C THR A 320 13.47 13.06 -12.54
N VAL A 321 13.95 13.62 -13.65
CA VAL A 321 14.85 12.91 -14.58
C VAL A 321 16.32 13.16 -14.20
N ASN A 322 16.63 14.29 -13.54
CA ASN A 322 17.98 14.70 -13.20
C ASN A 322 18.18 14.81 -11.68
N LEU A 323 18.44 13.67 -11.05
CA LEU A 323 18.69 13.59 -9.61
C LEU A 323 19.87 14.46 -9.15
N SER A 324 20.90 14.59 -9.99
CA SER A 324 22.11 15.36 -9.66
C SER A 324 21.83 16.86 -9.41
N TYR A 325 20.83 17.42 -10.09
CA TYR A 325 20.44 18.82 -9.90
C TYR A 325 19.82 19.03 -8.51
N LEU A 326 18.90 18.15 -8.11
CA LEU A 326 18.29 18.18 -6.78
C LEU A 326 19.32 17.94 -5.68
N GLU A 327 20.25 17.01 -5.90
CA GLU A 327 21.34 16.75 -4.96
C GLU A 327 22.22 17.98 -4.75
N LYS A 328 22.61 18.68 -5.82
CA LYS A 328 23.36 19.94 -5.72
C LYS A 328 22.61 21.01 -4.91
N LEU A 329 21.28 21.14 -5.11
CA LEU A 329 20.47 22.07 -4.32
C LEU A 329 20.48 21.68 -2.84
N THR A 330 20.21 20.41 -2.52
CA THR A 330 20.20 19.92 -1.13
C THR A 330 21.57 20.06 -0.46
N ALA A 331 22.67 19.78 -1.16
CA ALA A 331 24.03 19.94 -0.66
C ALA A 331 24.33 21.42 -0.35
N ARG A 332 23.94 22.34 -1.24
CA ARG A 332 24.12 23.78 -1.03
C ARG A 332 23.34 24.28 0.20
N ALA A 333 22.11 23.79 0.42
CA ALA A 333 21.35 24.15 1.62
C ALA A 333 21.93 23.60 2.91
N ARG A 334 22.43 22.36 2.91
CA ARG A 334 23.13 21.79 4.06
C ARG A 334 24.40 22.57 4.40
N GLU A 335 25.16 22.96 3.38
CA GLU A 335 26.39 23.73 3.58
C GLU A 335 26.09 25.11 4.15
N GLN A 336 25.13 25.84 3.60
CA GLN A 336 24.72 27.14 4.15
C GLN A 336 24.20 27.02 5.59
N MET A 337 23.39 26.00 5.89
CA MET A 337 22.91 25.72 7.23
C MET A 337 24.06 25.47 8.21
N ARG A 338 25.08 24.71 7.80
CA ARG A 338 26.28 24.45 8.62
C ARG A 338 27.05 25.74 8.90
N LEU A 339 27.31 26.54 7.86
CA LEU A 339 28.04 27.80 7.98
C LEU A 339 27.31 28.80 8.91
N GLU A 340 26.00 28.94 8.79
CA GLU A 340 25.21 29.80 9.68
C GLU A 340 25.17 29.28 11.12
N ALA A 341 25.08 27.96 11.31
CA ALA A 341 25.12 27.35 12.63
C ALA A 341 26.49 27.53 13.31
N GLU A 342 27.58 27.37 12.58
CA GLU A 342 28.95 27.61 13.04
C GLU A 342 29.17 29.08 13.39
N ASP A 343 28.71 30.01 12.55
CA ASP A 343 28.81 31.45 12.84
C ASP A 343 27.97 31.85 14.07
N LYS A 344 26.76 31.31 14.20
CA LYS A 344 25.93 31.52 15.40
C LYS A 344 26.59 30.94 16.65
N ARG A 345 27.19 29.74 16.56
CA ARG A 345 27.93 29.13 17.66
C ARG A 345 29.13 29.98 18.06
N ARG A 346 29.92 30.45 17.10
CA ARG A 346 31.06 31.34 17.33
C ARG A 346 30.62 32.65 18.02
N ARG A 347 29.57 33.31 17.52
CA ARG A 347 29.03 34.53 18.15
C ARG A 347 28.53 34.28 19.58
N ALA A 348 27.87 33.13 19.81
CA ALA A 348 27.44 32.73 21.14
C ALA A 348 28.63 32.48 22.07
N GLU A 349 29.66 31.76 21.62
CA GLU A 349 30.89 31.50 22.37
C GLU A 349 31.63 32.80 22.70
N GLU A 350 31.76 33.73 21.74
CA GLU A 350 32.35 35.05 21.97
C GLU A 350 31.54 35.87 22.98
N SER A 351 30.21 35.87 22.88
CA SER A 351 29.35 36.54 23.85
C SER A 351 29.44 35.93 25.25
N ALA A 352 29.53 34.59 25.34
CA ALA A 352 29.70 33.88 26.59
C ALA A 352 31.08 34.13 27.21
N LYS A 353 32.13 34.24 26.39
CA LYS A 353 33.47 34.61 26.84
C LYS A 353 33.48 36.03 27.41
N ARG A 354 32.89 37.01 26.71
CA ARG A 354 32.76 38.39 27.21
C ARG A 354 31.97 38.45 28.53
N ALA A 355 30.87 37.71 28.63
CA ALA A 355 30.10 37.64 29.86
C ALA A 355 30.89 37.02 31.03
N ARG A 356 31.70 35.98 30.78
CA ARG A 356 32.60 35.39 31.79
C ARG A 356 33.70 36.35 32.23
N GLU A 357 34.34 37.04 31.30
CA GLU A 357 35.37 38.04 31.60
C GLU A 357 34.80 39.21 32.42
N GLU A 358 33.58 39.65 32.10
CA GLU A 358 32.87 40.67 32.88
C GLU A 358 32.46 40.17 34.27
N GLU A 359 32.00 38.93 34.40
CA GLU A 359 31.69 38.31 35.69
C GLU A 359 32.95 38.16 36.58
N GLU A 360 34.08 37.73 36.00
CA GLU A 360 35.36 37.66 36.70
C GLU A 360 35.85 39.05 37.14
N ARG A 361 35.70 40.07 36.28
CA ARG A 361 36.03 41.46 36.65
C ARG A 361 35.17 41.94 37.81
N ARG A 362 33.85 41.70 37.76
CA ARG A 362 32.94 42.05 38.86
C ARG A 362 33.29 41.33 40.16
N LYS A 363 33.67 40.05 40.11
CA LYS A 363 34.13 39.29 41.29
C LYS A 363 35.42 39.88 41.87
N LYS A 364 36.39 40.24 41.03
CA LYS A 364 37.63 40.91 41.46
C LYS A 364 37.35 42.27 42.10
N GLU A 365 36.52 43.10 41.48
CA GLU A 365 36.10 44.40 42.03
C GLU A 365 35.37 44.23 43.39
N GLU A 366 34.54 43.19 43.54
CA GLU A 366 33.87 42.90 44.81
C GLU A 366 34.82 42.38 45.89
N GLU A 367 35.78 41.53 45.54
CA GLU A 367 36.84 41.08 46.46
C GLU A 367 37.75 42.24 46.89
N GLU A 368 38.11 43.14 45.97
CA GLU A 368 38.88 44.36 46.28
C GLU A 368 38.09 45.30 47.20
N ARG A 369 36.79 45.51 46.95
CA ARG A 369 35.91 46.26 47.86
C ARG A 369 35.88 45.64 49.27
N LYS A 370 35.75 44.32 49.38
CA LYS A 370 35.75 43.62 50.66
C LYS A 370 37.09 43.77 51.39
N LYS A 371 38.22 43.64 50.67
CA LYS A 371 39.56 43.87 51.24
C LYS A 371 39.75 45.32 51.69
N ALA A 372 39.29 46.30 50.91
CA ALA A 372 39.36 47.72 51.27
C ALA A 372 38.49 48.04 52.49
N GLU A 373 37.31 47.42 52.62
CA GLU A 373 36.44 47.55 53.78
C GLU A 373 37.07 46.91 55.04
N GLU A 374 37.72 45.75 54.91
CA GLU A 374 38.47 45.11 55.99
C GLU A 374 39.72 45.90 56.39
N GLU A 375 40.43 46.51 55.44
CA GLU A 375 41.59 47.38 55.72
C GLU A 375 41.16 48.69 56.40
N ALA A 376 40.04 49.30 55.98
CA ALA A 376 39.44 50.44 56.65
C ALA A 376 39.00 50.11 58.10
N LYS A 377 38.48 48.89 58.32
CA LYS A 377 38.19 48.38 59.68
C LYS A 377 39.45 48.11 60.51
N ARG A 378 40.59 47.75 59.89
CA ARG A 378 41.87 47.53 60.59
C ARG A 378 42.65 48.82 60.91
N LYS A 379 42.48 49.91 60.15
CA LYS A 379 43.24 51.16 60.33
C LYS A 379 42.64 52.18 61.29
N GLY A 380 41.43 51.97 61.83
CA GLY A 380 40.88 52.79 62.91
C GLY A 380 41.10 54.29 62.72
N THR A 381 40.68 54.86 61.58
CA THR A 381 40.80 56.29 61.33
C THR A 381 39.45 56.85 60.89
N SER A 382 38.78 57.51 61.84
CA SER A 382 37.74 58.49 61.61
C SER A 382 38.35 59.73 60.93
N VAL A 383 37.76 60.19 59.85
CA VAL A 383 38.00 61.55 59.32
C VAL A 383 36.66 62.27 59.28
N GLU A 384 36.48 63.17 60.23
CA GLU A 384 35.43 64.18 60.24
C GLU A 384 35.69 65.23 59.15
N GLY A 385 34.65 65.49 58.33
CA GLY A 385 34.30 66.77 57.71
C GLY A 385 35.24 67.35 56.63
N PRO A 386 34.69 68.00 55.56
CA PRO A 386 33.80 69.13 55.78
C PRO A 386 32.64 69.33 54.77
N ILE A 387 31.63 70.07 55.23
CA ILE A 387 30.67 70.91 54.48
C ILE A 387 29.75 70.16 53.48
N GLN A 388 28.57 69.78 53.99
CA GLN A 388 27.38 69.53 53.19
C GLN A 388 26.97 70.79 52.43
N THR A 389 27.20 70.81 51.12
CA THR A 389 26.30 71.56 50.23
C THR A 389 25.06 70.70 50.03
N LYS A 390 23.87 71.27 50.26
CA LYS A 390 22.59 70.57 50.07
C LYS A 390 22.48 70.10 48.61
N GLY A 391 22.83 68.84 48.37
CA GLY A 391 22.39 68.12 47.17
C GLY A 391 20.87 67.94 47.21
N PRO A 392 20.21 67.85 46.05
CA PRO A 392 18.77 67.69 45.98
C PRO A 392 18.33 66.45 46.77
N THR A 393 17.30 66.60 47.60
CA THR A 393 16.64 65.49 48.30
C THR A 393 16.28 64.38 47.31
N GLU A 394 16.28 63.11 47.72
CA GLU A 394 15.90 61.96 46.88
C GLU A 394 14.55 62.21 46.15
N GLU A 395 13.65 62.91 46.83
CA GLU A 395 12.35 63.37 46.32
C GLU A 395 12.45 64.36 45.14
N ASN A 396 13.42 65.30 45.19
CA ASN A 396 13.69 66.23 44.10
C ASN A 396 14.33 65.53 42.88
N ARG A 397 15.12 64.47 43.10
CA ARG A 397 15.69 63.65 42.00
C ARG A 397 14.60 62.87 41.28
N MET A 398 13.66 62.28 42.02
CA MET A 398 12.51 61.58 41.45
C MET A 398 11.58 62.56 40.70
N ALA A 399 11.30 63.73 41.29
CA ALA A 399 10.52 64.77 40.63
C ALA A 399 11.22 65.29 39.35
N SER A 400 12.54 65.48 39.39
CA SER A 400 13.33 65.84 38.20
C SER A 400 13.22 64.80 37.08
N GLN A 401 13.28 63.50 37.41
CA GLN A 401 13.09 62.43 36.43
C GLN A 401 11.68 62.41 35.84
N GLN A 402 10.65 62.70 36.64
CA GLN A 402 9.28 62.80 36.15
C GLN A 402 9.09 63.95 35.16
N HIS A 403 9.56 65.15 35.51
CA HIS A 403 9.53 66.31 34.61
C HIS A 403 10.36 66.08 33.33
N TYR A 404 11.48 65.34 33.42
CA TYR A 404 12.24 64.94 32.24
C TYR A 404 11.43 64.05 31.28
N LEU A 405 10.73 63.04 31.81
CA LEU A 405 9.88 62.15 31.02
C LEU A 405 8.67 62.88 30.42
N GLU A 406 8.10 63.85 31.13
CA GLU A 406 7.01 64.70 30.61
C GLU A 406 7.50 65.62 29.49
N GLY A 407 8.66 66.27 29.65
CA GLY A 407 9.29 67.04 28.59
C GLY A 407 9.60 66.19 27.34
N LEU A 408 9.97 64.92 27.51
CA LEU A 408 10.18 64.00 26.39
C LEU A 408 8.89 63.72 25.60
N LYS A 409 7.73 63.62 26.27
CA LYS A 409 6.43 63.47 25.62
C LYS A 409 6.08 64.72 24.79
N TYR A 410 6.30 65.92 25.33
CA TYR A 410 6.06 67.16 24.60
C TYR A 410 7.03 67.33 23.42
N PHE A 411 8.30 66.92 23.59
CA PHE A 411 9.30 66.92 22.53
C PHE A 411 8.94 65.97 21.38
N GLN A 412 8.43 64.77 21.67
CA GLN A 412 7.94 63.83 20.66
C GLN A 412 6.72 64.37 19.90
N ASN A 413 5.88 65.17 20.57
CA ASN A 413 4.71 65.84 19.98
C ASN A 413 5.05 67.19 19.31
N SER A 414 6.33 67.47 19.06
CA SER A 414 6.85 68.72 18.45
C SER A 414 6.47 70.02 19.18
N ASN A 415 6.07 69.94 20.45
CA ASN A 415 5.78 71.09 21.29
C ASN A 415 7.03 71.48 22.06
N TYR A 416 7.95 72.16 21.38
CA TYR A 416 9.28 72.48 21.91
C TYR A 416 9.26 73.51 23.04
N ASP A 417 8.29 74.44 23.05
CA ASP A 417 8.17 75.44 24.11
C ASP A 417 7.80 74.78 25.44
N LYS A 418 6.78 73.91 25.45
CA LYS A 418 6.41 73.16 26.66
C LYS A 418 7.49 72.15 27.08
N ALA A 419 8.16 71.51 26.13
CA ALA A 419 9.26 70.60 26.43
C ALA A 419 10.44 71.34 27.10
N ARG A 420 10.73 72.58 26.67
CA ARG A 420 11.75 73.44 27.27
C ARG A 420 11.38 73.82 28.70
N ASP A 421 10.12 74.18 28.95
CA ASP A 421 9.64 74.53 30.29
C ASP A 421 9.79 73.35 31.27
N GLU A 422 9.31 72.16 30.90
CA GLU A 422 9.41 70.95 31.74
C GLU A 422 10.85 70.54 32.02
N TRP A 423 11.74 70.61 31.02
CA TRP A 423 13.17 70.31 31.23
C TRP A 423 13.92 71.39 32.02
N THR A 424 13.45 72.63 31.98
CA THR A 424 13.97 73.70 32.84
C THR A 424 13.59 73.46 34.31
N VAL A 425 12.35 73.02 34.57
CA VAL A 425 11.90 72.62 35.92
C VAL A 425 12.69 71.42 36.42
N ALA A 426 12.89 70.39 35.57
CA ALA A 426 13.70 69.22 35.91
C ALA A 426 15.13 69.61 36.34
N LYS A 427 15.74 70.59 35.66
CA LYS A 427 17.08 71.11 35.98
C LYS A 427 17.12 71.99 37.23
N GLN A 428 16.03 72.70 37.55
CA GLN A 428 15.92 73.47 38.79
C GLN A 428 15.79 72.55 40.02
N LEU A 429 15.09 71.42 39.86
CA LEU A 429 14.91 70.42 40.92
C LEU A 429 16.17 69.58 41.15
N ASP A 430 16.88 69.20 40.09
CA ASP A 430 18.18 68.52 40.16
C ASP A 430 19.18 69.15 39.17
N PRO A 431 20.06 70.05 39.65
CA PRO A 431 21.10 70.65 38.83
C PRO A 431 22.11 69.63 38.24
N GLY A 432 22.15 68.40 38.77
CA GLY A 432 23.01 67.31 38.31
C GLY A 432 22.40 66.40 37.24
N ASN A 433 21.14 66.63 36.82
CA ASN A 433 20.48 65.79 35.82
C ASN A 433 21.02 66.06 34.40
N SER A 434 21.93 65.20 33.93
CA SER A 434 22.57 65.29 32.61
C SER A 434 21.61 65.11 31.44
N ASP A 435 20.49 64.42 31.66
CA ASP A 435 19.52 64.09 30.61
C ASP A 435 18.67 65.32 30.26
N ALA A 436 18.23 66.08 31.27
CA ALA A 436 17.51 67.35 31.07
C ALA A 436 18.40 68.41 30.38
N ASP A 437 19.69 68.48 30.72
CA ASP A 437 20.66 69.39 30.08
C ASP A 437 20.87 69.04 28.60
N SER A 438 20.96 67.75 28.28
CA SER A 438 21.08 67.26 26.91
C SER A 438 19.81 67.55 26.09
N GLY A 439 18.63 67.42 26.70
CA GLY A 439 17.35 67.78 26.10
C GLY A 439 17.25 69.27 25.76
N LEU A 440 17.59 70.15 26.70
CA LEU A 440 17.59 71.61 26.48
C LEU A 440 18.56 72.02 25.37
N LYS A 441 19.79 71.48 25.36
CA LYS A 441 20.76 71.72 24.28
C LYS A 441 20.24 71.30 22.91
N ARG A 442 19.47 70.20 22.86
CA ARG A 442 18.88 69.71 21.60
C ARG A 442 17.77 70.63 21.09
N ILE A 443 16.97 71.21 21.98
CA ILE A 443 15.96 72.24 21.61
C ILE A 443 16.67 73.51 21.13
N ASP A 444 17.70 73.98 21.84
CA ASP A 444 18.46 75.17 21.44
C ASP A 444 19.15 74.99 20.08
N GLN A 445 19.67 73.79 19.78
CA GLN A 445 20.24 73.47 18.46
C GLN A 445 19.18 73.45 17.35
N LEU A 446 17.98 72.94 17.62
CA LEU A 446 16.87 72.95 16.66
C LEU A 446 16.37 74.38 16.38
N GLN A 447 16.39 75.27 17.36
CA GLN A 447 16.02 76.68 17.19
C GLN A 447 17.13 77.50 16.50
N ALA A 448 18.40 77.21 16.79
CA ALA A 448 19.55 77.89 16.17
C ALA A 448 19.83 77.42 14.72
N GLY A 449 19.44 76.20 14.36
CA GLY A 449 19.56 75.67 12.98
C GLY A 449 18.39 76.04 12.06
N GLY A 450 17.45 76.87 12.53
CA GLY A 450 16.25 77.30 11.79
C GLY A 450 16.26 78.77 11.34
N GLN A 451 17.42 79.44 11.35
CA GLN A 451 17.64 80.76 10.74
C GLN A 451 18.52 80.68 9.49
#